data_AF-W4Q1Z2-F1
#
_entry.id   AF-W4Q1Z2-F1
#
_cell.length_a   1.000
_cell.length_b   1.000
_cell.length_c   1.000
_cell.angle_alpha   90.00
_cell.angle_beta   90.00
_cell.angle_gamma   90.00
#
_symmetry.space_group_name_H-M   'P 1'
#
loop_
_entity.id
_entity.type
_entity.pdbx_description
1 polymer ?
#
loop_
_entity_poly.entity_id
_entity_poly.type
_entity_poly.pdbx_seq_one_letter_code
_entity_poly.pdbx_strand_id
1 'polypeptide(L)' 'MGLLNVIGNWFDQRYEKRVEYSKEQGVCPECQGKGFSMHGSEMYMLNSYLDCGGCSGSGLYTDWVETNY' A
#
# COMPACT_ATOMS: atom_id res chain seq x y z
N MET A 1 10.48 1.55 28.33
CA MET A 1 11.69 1.26 27.55
C MET A 1 12.00 -0.23 27.63
N GLY A 2 11.36 -1.04 26.78
CA GLY A 2 11.49 -2.50 26.79
C GLY A 2 11.50 -3.04 25.36
N LEU A 3 12.00 -4.25 25.16
CA LEU A 3 12.23 -4.89 23.85
C LEU A 3 11.03 -4.81 22.88
N LEU A 4 9.80 -4.79 23.38
CA LEU A 4 8.59 -4.62 22.56
C LEU A 4 8.50 -3.25 21.86
N ASN A 5 9.10 -2.19 22.44
CA ASN A 5 9.17 -0.86 21.80
C ASN A 5 10.19 -0.85 20.64
N VAL A 6 11.26 -1.63 20.74
CA VAL A 6 12.30 -1.69 19.70
C VAL A 6 11.76 -2.37 18.44
N ILE A 7 10.90 -3.39 18.60
CA ILE A 7 10.29 -4.12 17.50
C ILE A 7 9.25 -3.25 16.77
N GLY A 8 8.37 -2.54 17.50
CA GLY A 8 7.40 -1.61 16.90
C GLY A 8 8.08 -0.53 16.06
N ASN A 9 9.12 0.09 16.62
CA ASN A 9 9.86 1.16 15.95
C ASN A 9 10.52 0.71 14.63
N TRP A 10 10.85 -0.57 14.48
CA TRP A 10 11.40 -1.11 13.23
C TRP A 10 10.33 -1.25 12.13
N PHE A 11 9.11 -1.65 12.51
CA PHE A 11 7.98 -1.72 11.56
C PHE A 11 7.59 -0.33 11.06
N ASP A 12 7.50 0.65 11.96
CA ASP A 12 7.19 2.04 11.60
C ASP A 12 8.25 2.63 10.65
N GLN A 13 9.55 2.50 10.99
CA GLN A 13 10.62 2.96 10.12
C GLN A 13 10.62 2.30 8.74
N ARG A 14 10.25 1.02 8.66
CA ARG A 14 10.15 0.32 7.37
C ARG A 14 8.96 0.82 6.56
N TYR A 15 7.85 1.12 7.22
CA TYR A 15 6.67 1.70 6.58
C TYR A 15 6.98 3.11 6.06
N GLU A 16 7.56 3.97 6.88
CA GLU A 16 7.96 5.34 6.48
C GLU A 16 8.87 5.31 5.24
N LYS A 17 9.92 4.47 5.26
CA LYS A 17 10.81 4.32 4.09
C LYS A 17 10.08 3.86 2.83
N ARG A 18 9.07 2.99 2.97
CA ARG A 18 8.25 2.55 1.83
C ARG A 18 7.42 3.71 1.29
N VAL A 19 6.83 4.52 2.18
CA VAL A 19 6.05 5.69 1.79
C VAL A 19 6.93 6.72 1.09
N GLU A 20 8.12 7.01 1.61
CA GLU A 20 9.09 7.92 0.99
C GLU A 20 9.51 7.43 -0.41
N TYR A 21 9.90 6.16 -0.54
CA TYR A 21 10.25 5.58 -1.83
C TYR A 21 9.09 5.65 -2.83
N SER A 22 7.87 5.35 -2.38
CA SER A 22 6.69 5.36 -3.25
C SER A 22 6.30 6.78 -3.65
N LYS A 23 6.51 7.76 -2.77
CA LYS A 23 6.38 9.19 -3.06
C LYS A 23 7.35 9.65 -4.15
N GLU A 24 8.62 9.25 -4.07
CA GLU A 24 9.63 9.57 -5.09
C GLU A 24 9.26 8.98 -6.47
N GLN A 25 8.66 7.80 -6.47
CA GLN A 25 8.20 7.12 -7.69
C GLN A 25 6.80 7.56 -8.15
N GLY A 26 6.08 8.36 -7.35
CA GLY A 26 4.71 8.81 -7.65
C GLY A 26 3.64 7.71 -7.58
N VAL A 27 3.93 6.57 -6.95
CA VAL A 27 3.03 5.41 -6.88
C VAL A 27 2.43 5.21 -5.49
N CYS A 28 1.27 4.57 -5.42
CA CYS A 28 0.63 4.23 -4.16
C CYS A 28 1.50 3.24 -3.36
N PRO A 29 1.82 3.51 -2.08
CA PRO A 29 2.68 2.64 -1.26
C PRO A 29 2.04 1.30 -0.88
N GLU A 30 0.70 1.19 -0.96
CA GLU A 30 -0.04 -0.01 -0.60
C GLU A 30 -0.10 -1.03 -1.74
N CYS A 31 -0.45 -0.59 -2.95
CA CYS A 31 -0.51 -1.46 -4.13
C CYS A 31 0.74 -1.37 -5.02
N GLN A 32 1.72 -0.53 -4.67
CA GLN A 32 2.95 -0.29 -5.43
C GLN A 32 2.69 0.12 -6.89
N GLY A 33 1.64 0.90 -7.13
CA GLY A 33 1.26 1.35 -8.47
C GLY A 33 0.38 0.38 -9.27
N LYS A 34 -0.02 -0.75 -8.69
CA LYS A 34 -0.89 -1.71 -9.38
C LYS A 34 -2.33 -1.22 -9.57
N GLY A 35 -2.82 -0.36 -8.67
CA GLY A 35 -4.22 0.11 -8.66
C GLY A 35 -5.21 -0.96 -8.18
N PHE A 36 -5.14 -2.17 -8.73
CA PHE A 36 -5.99 -3.30 -8.40
C PHE A 36 -5.16 -4.53 -8.04
N SER A 37 -5.68 -5.37 -7.14
CA SER A 37 -5.10 -6.68 -6.84
C SER A 37 -5.88 -7.77 -7.56
N MET A 38 -5.25 -8.41 -8.56
CA MET A 38 -5.70 -9.71 -9.04
C MET A 38 -5.23 -10.78 -8.07
N HIS A 39 -6.15 -11.41 -7.34
CA HIS A 39 -5.80 -12.58 -6.56
C HIS A 39 -5.54 -13.75 -7.52
N GLY A 40 -4.28 -14.19 -7.61
CA GLY A 40 -3.85 -15.25 -8.54
C GLY A 40 -4.47 -16.64 -8.32
N SER A 41 -5.36 -16.81 -7.34
CA SER A 41 -6.10 -18.05 -7.08
C SER A 41 -7.48 -18.10 -7.75
N GLU A 42 -7.90 -17.06 -8.48
CA GLU A 42 -9.28 -16.90 -8.97
C GLU A 42 -9.55 -17.48 -10.37
N MET A 43 -8.97 -18.63 -10.72
CA MET A 43 -9.41 -19.33 -11.95
C MET A 43 -10.90 -19.76 -11.90
N TYR A 44 -11.55 -19.67 -10.73
CA TYR A 44 -12.95 -20.05 -10.51
C TYR A 44 -13.81 -19.02 -9.74
N MET A 45 -13.28 -17.85 -9.36
CA MET A 45 -14.06 -16.80 -8.69
C MET A 45 -14.20 -15.64 -9.65
N LEU A 46 -15.45 -15.27 -9.94
CA LEU A 46 -15.81 -14.19 -10.84
C LEU A 46 -15.11 -12.88 -10.45
N ASN A 47 -14.18 -12.40 -11.29
CA ASN A 47 -13.78 -10.99 -11.45
C ASN A 47 -13.81 -10.13 -10.16
N SER A 48 -13.19 -10.55 -9.06
CA SER A 48 -12.93 -9.62 -7.96
C SER A 48 -11.65 -8.84 -8.27
N TYR A 49 -11.75 -7.91 -9.21
CA TYR A 49 -10.81 -6.79 -9.26
C TYR A 49 -11.02 -6.02 -7.95
N LEU A 50 -10.23 -6.34 -6.93
CA LEU A 50 -10.26 -5.58 -5.70
C LEU A 50 -9.40 -4.34 -5.91
N ASP A 51 -10.07 -3.20 -6.06
CA ASP A 51 -9.38 -1.92 -6.09
C ASP A 51 -8.61 -1.72 -4.79
N CYS A 52 -7.42 -1.15 -4.91
CA CYS A 52 -6.61 -0.79 -3.75
C CYS A 52 -7.35 0.26 -2.93
N GLY A 53 -7.76 -0.11 -1.72
CA GLY A 53 -8.54 0.76 -0.84
C GLY A 53 -7.87 2.11 -0.56
N GLY A 54 -6.54 2.16 -0.45
CA GLY A 54 -5.86 3.42 -0.19
C GLY A 54 -5.72 4.34 -1.39
N CYS A 55 -5.82 3.88 -2.64
CA CYS A 55 -5.77 4.78 -3.82
C CYS A 55 -7.01 4.65 -4.72
N SER A 56 -8.06 4.01 -4.23
CA SER A 56 -9.32 3.75 -4.94
C SER A 56 -9.13 3.23 -6.37
N GLY A 57 -8.17 2.34 -6.58
CA GLY A 57 -7.93 1.73 -7.90
C GLY A 57 -6.94 2.47 -8.80
N SER A 58 -6.51 3.70 -8.48
CA SER A 58 -5.70 4.50 -9.41
C SER A 58 -4.22 4.10 -9.46
N GLY A 59 -3.69 3.60 -8.34
CA GLY A 59 -2.27 3.28 -8.18
C GLY A 59 -1.39 4.51 -7.96
N LEU A 60 -1.93 5.72 -7.86
CA LEU A 60 -1.15 6.95 -7.70
C LEU A 60 -0.87 7.28 -6.23
N TYR A 61 0.29 7.88 -5.99
CA TYR A 61 0.64 8.39 -4.65
C TYR A 61 -0.29 9.54 -4.22
N THR A 62 -0.66 10.43 -5.15
CA THR A 62 -1.52 11.60 -4.88
C THR A 62 -2.88 11.16 -4.32
N ASP A 63 -3.49 10.19 -4.98
CA ASP A 63 -4.82 9.68 -4.61
C ASP A 63 -4.73 8.90 -3.29
N TRP A 64 -3.57 8.28 -3.03
CA TRP A 64 -3.27 7.70 -1.73
C TRP A 64 -3.19 8.74 -0.61
N VAL A 65 -2.55 9.88 -0.87
CA VAL A 65 -2.51 10.99 0.10
C VAL A 65 -3.92 11.51 0.38
N GLU A 66 -4.75 11.73 -0.64
CA GLU A 66 -6.12 12.24 -0.47
C GLU A 66 -7.04 11.28 0.30
N THR A 67 -6.76 9.98 0.26
CA THR A 67 -7.57 8.99 1.00
C THR A 67 -7.13 8.86 2.47
N ASN A 68 -5.90 9.22 2.80
CA ASN A 68 -5.29 8.99 4.13
C ASN A 68 -5.04 10.27 4.95
N TYR A 69 -5.30 11.47 4.40
CA TYR A 69 -5.14 12.78 5.05
C TYR A 69 -6.37 13.66 4.86
#